data_AF-A0A969GFL9-F1
#
_entry.id   AF-A0A969GFL9-F1
#
_cell.length_a   1.000
_cell.length_b   1.000
_cell.length_c   1.000
_cell.angle_alpha   90.00
_cell.angle_beta   90.00
_cell.angle_gamma   90.00
#
_symmetry.space_group_name_H-M   'P 1'
#
loop_
_entity.id
_entity.type
_entity.pdbx_description
1 polymer ?
#
loop_
_entity_poly.entity_id
_entity_poly.type
_entity_poly.pdbx_seq_one_letter_code
_entity_poly.pdbx_strand_id
1 'polypeptide(L)'
;MEEGFEVTLAEPEFAARTNQPVEFQVFTSSTRLGDRLGQVVELSPGEVSVLPPIRTVLRYGKKGEAQQLPVQLAVRLTEIGTLEVWCQSQQSSHRWQLQFDVRHTPENATQIAVADTVDQTVVELAQEAIRRVFNGDGEDGESPERIRRILEELFELPKEAWPTALIRQLADALIEVGETRGRSPEHEIRWLNLLGYCLRPGYGDPLDEWRIKQIWKLHFQGPAFARAPQNRTEWWIFWRRVAGGLKAGQQLEVFHQVRSALQQTKKRKRKAGAKFSGHVSAGEETEIWMMLANLEWLPAGEKVGLGELLLARLTESKPKPQELWALSRFGARNTIYGPLDRLVPSATAVEWLRALLDLAWEPSDSLAHALIVMARYTGDRMRDIPQDLRDEIVAWMAKRATPSAIRACYWIPTVLKARKNETGCSVNPCQQASLWLLND
;
A
#
# COMPACT_ATOMS: atom_id res chain seq x y z
N MET A 1 -34.63 6.55 -2.40
CA MET A 1 -34.03 6.78 -1.07
C MET A 1 -33.35 8.13 -1.12
N GLU A 2 -33.61 8.99 -0.15
CA GLU A 2 -32.92 10.29 -0.05
C GLU A 2 -31.58 10.12 0.69
N GLU A 3 -30.67 11.09 0.57
CA GLU A 3 -29.39 11.07 1.30
C GLU A 3 -29.64 11.11 2.81
N GLY A 4 -28.95 10.26 3.58
CA GLY A 4 -29.19 10.10 5.03
C GLY A 4 -30.31 9.11 5.39
N PHE A 5 -30.90 8.43 4.40
CA PHE A 5 -31.88 7.37 4.63
C PHE A 5 -31.27 6.17 5.36
N GLU A 6 -31.82 5.78 6.51
CA GLU A 6 -31.45 4.60 7.28
C GLU A 6 -32.70 3.74 7.56
N VAL A 7 -32.63 2.43 7.27
CA VAL A 7 -33.74 1.52 7.52
C VAL A 7 -33.27 0.10 7.79
N THR A 8 -34.01 -0.63 8.63
CA THR A 8 -33.84 -2.07 8.84
C THR A 8 -35.00 -2.82 8.19
N LEU A 9 -34.70 -3.80 7.35
CA LEU A 9 -35.66 -4.75 6.81
C LEU A 9 -35.92 -5.87 7.83
N ALA A 10 -37.13 -5.89 8.38
CA ALA A 10 -37.61 -6.97 9.23
C ALA A 10 -38.07 -8.19 8.41
N GLU A 11 -38.62 -7.96 7.21
CA GLU A 11 -39.10 -8.99 6.29
C GLU A 11 -38.63 -8.68 4.86
N PRO A 12 -38.39 -9.69 4.01
CA PRO A 12 -38.40 -11.13 4.32
C PRO A 12 -37.21 -11.55 5.20
N GLU A 13 -37.23 -12.77 5.73
CA GLU A 13 -36.09 -13.31 6.50
C GLU A 13 -34.90 -13.61 5.59
N PHE A 14 -33.71 -13.20 6.02
CA PHE A 14 -32.46 -13.44 5.30
C PHE A 14 -31.54 -14.35 6.11
N ALA A 15 -30.66 -15.08 5.42
CA ALA A 15 -29.59 -15.86 6.04
C ALA A 15 -28.24 -15.50 5.42
N ALA A 16 -27.26 -15.16 6.25
CA ALA A 16 -25.89 -14.91 5.85
C ALA A 16 -25.09 -16.22 5.87
N ARG A 17 -24.40 -16.50 4.76
CA ARG A 17 -23.40 -17.58 4.68
C ARG A 17 -22.05 -17.03 5.15
N THR A 18 -21.54 -17.56 6.25
CA THR A 18 -20.27 -17.12 6.85
C THR A 18 -19.12 -18.06 6.51
N ASN A 19 -17.89 -17.56 6.61
CA ASN A 19 -16.62 -18.27 6.38
C ASN A 19 -16.48 -18.98 5.04
N GLN A 20 -17.26 -18.57 4.04
CA GLN A 20 -17.15 -19.02 2.66
C GLN A 20 -17.38 -17.86 1.69
N PRO A 21 -16.83 -17.91 0.47
CA PRO A 21 -17.05 -16.86 -0.52
C PRO A 21 -18.53 -16.68 -0.85
N VAL A 22 -19.01 -15.44 -0.79
CA VAL A 22 -20.35 -15.01 -1.16
C VAL A 22 -20.27 -13.84 -2.15
N GLU A 23 -21.29 -13.71 -2.99
CA GLU A 23 -21.41 -12.62 -3.96
C GLU A 23 -22.73 -11.87 -3.71
N PHE A 24 -22.64 -10.55 -3.58
CA PHE A 24 -23.76 -9.64 -3.45
C PHE A 24 -23.89 -8.81 -4.73
N GLN A 25 -24.92 -9.11 -5.51
CA GLN A 25 -25.27 -8.33 -6.70
C GLN A 25 -26.27 -7.24 -6.32
N VAL A 26 -25.92 -5.97 -6.61
CA VAL A 26 -26.82 -4.83 -6.38
C VAL A 26 -27.32 -4.27 -7.70
N PHE A 27 -28.57 -3.85 -7.70
CA PHE A 27 -29.26 -3.22 -8.80
C PHE A 27 -29.76 -1.85 -8.37
N THR A 28 -29.77 -0.89 -9.29
CA THR A 28 -30.30 0.46 -9.07
C THR A 28 -31.34 0.80 -10.12
N SER A 29 -32.32 1.64 -9.77
CA SER A 29 -33.30 2.16 -10.72
C SER A 29 -33.67 3.58 -10.36
N SER A 30 -33.79 4.45 -11.36
CA SER A 30 -34.33 5.81 -11.23
C SER A 30 -35.78 5.93 -11.70
N THR A 31 -36.33 4.88 -12.33
CA THR A 31 -37.67 4.87 -12.91
C THR A 31 -38.67 4.10 -12.05
N ARG A 32 -38.20 3.19 -11.20
CA ARG A 32 -39.02 2.38 -10.29
C ARG A 32 -39.29 3.09 -8.95
N LEU A 33 -40.20 4.06 -8.96
CA LEU A 33 -40.54 4.88 -7.78
C LEU A 33 -41.60 4.26 -6.86
N GLY A 34 -42.30 3.20 -7.31
CA GLY A 34 -43.45 2.60 -6.60
C GLY A 34 -43.14 1.38 -5.72
N ASP A 35 -41.90 0.91 -5.72
CA ASP A 35 -41.51 -0.30 -4.97
C ASP A 35 -41.45 -0.02 -3.47
N ARG A 36 -41.91 -0.99 -2.66
CA ARG A 36 -41.86 -0.92 -1.20
C ARG A 36 -40.66 -1.67 -0.63
N LEU A 37 -40.18 -1.24 0.53
CA LEU A 37 -39.15 -1.96 1.29
C LEU A 37 -39.62 -3.39 1.60
N GLY A 38 -38.73 -4.37 1.39
CA GLY A 38 -39.03 -5.79 1.60
C GLY A 38 -39.87 -6.44 0.51
N GLN A 39 -40.34 -5.67 -0.48
CA GLN A 39 -41.10 -6.23 -1.59
C GLN A 39 -40.19 -7.05 -2.50
N VAL A 40 -40.54 -8.32 -2.69
CA VAL A 40 -39.91 -9.17 -3.71
C VAL A 40 -40.51 -8.80 -5.07
N VAL A 41 -39.66 -8.35 -5.99
CA VAL A 41 -40.05 -7.90 -7.33
C VAL A 41 -39.27 -8.65 -8.41
N GLU A 42 -39.87 -8.85 -9.57
CA GLU A 42 -39.16 -9.31 -10.76
C GLU A 42 -38.55 -8.12 -11.50
N LEU A 43 -37.26 -8.20 -11.83
CA LEU A 43 -36.51 -7.13 -12.48
C LEU A 43 -36.43 -7.36 -13.99
N SER A 44 -36.94 -6.41 -14.77
CA SER A 44 -36.79 -6.42 -16.22
C SER A 44 -35.48 -5.75 -16.66
N PRO A 45 -34.72 -6.29 -17.65
CA PRO A 45 -33.38 -5.79 -18.05
C PRO A 45 -33.29 -4.33 -18.53
N GLY A 46 -34.41 -3.62 -18.71
CA GLY A 46 -34.46 -2.21 -19.11
C GLY A 46 -34.87 -1.24 -18.00
N GLU A 47 -35.25 -1.74 -16.83
CA GLU A 47 -35.75 -0.92 -15.71
C GLU A 47 -34.70 -0.72 -14.61
N VAL A 48 -33.60 -1.48 -14.67
CA VAL A 48 -32.54 -1.47 -13.68
C VAL A 48 -31.17 -1.38 -14.33
N SER A 49 -30.26 -0.71 -13.64
CA SER A 49 -28.83 -0.72 -13.89
C SER A 49 -28.15 -1.66 -12.91
N VAL A 50 -27.19 -2.45 -13.40
CA VAL A 50 -26.43 -3.41 -12.59
C VAL A 50 -25.19 -2.71 -12.03
N LEU A 51 -25.00 -2.72 -10.71
CA LEU A 51 -23.76 -2.26 -10.08
C LEU A 51 -22.71 -3.37 -10.06
N PRO A 52 -21.40 -3.05 -9.95
CA PRO A 52 -20.38 -4.08 -9.75
C PRO A 52 -20.70 -4.93 -8.50
N PRO A 53 -20.68 -6.28 -8.60
CA PRO A 53 -20.98 -7.14 -7.47
C PRO A 53 -19.87 -7.08 -6.42
N ILE A 54 -20.24 -7.19 -5.14
CA ILE A 54 -19.27 -7.38 -4.06
C ILE A 54 -19.08 -8.87 -3.83
N ARG A 55 -17.85 -9.33 -3.97
CA ARG A 55 -17.44 -10.68 -3.53
C ARG A 55 -16.74 -10.55 -2.19
N THR A 56 -17.20 -11.28 -1.18
CA THR A 56 -16.64 -11.20 0.17
C THR A 56 -16.73 -12.55 0.90
N VAL A 57 -16.02 -12.70 2.01
CA VAL A 57 -16.24 -13.72 3.02
C VAL A 57 -16.64 -13.02 4.32
N LEU A 58 -17.83 -13.32 4.83
CA LEU A 58 -18.29 -12.84 6.13
C LEU A 58 -17.66 -13.69 7.23
N ARG A 59 -16.71 -13.14 7.99
CA ARG A 59 -15.97 -13.90 9.01
C ARG A 59 -16.81 -14.07 10.28
N TYR A 60 -16.89 -15.30 10.81
CA TYR A 60 -17.67 -15.62 12.02
C TYR A 60 -17.02 -16.74 12.84
N GLY A 61 -16.75 -16.49 14.12
CA GLY A 61 -16.28 -17.49 15.07
C GLY A 61 -14.87 -18.07 14.79
N LYS A 62 -14.31 -18.75 15.80
CA LYS A 62 -12.89 -19.13 15.89
C LYS A 62 -12.39 -20.15 14.87
N LYS A 63 -13.23 -21.12 14.51
CA LYS A 63 -12.81 -22.27 13.67
C LYS A 63 -12.97 -22.00 12.17
N GLY A 64 -13.54 -20.87 11.78
CA GLY A 64 -13.86 -20.58 10.39
C GLY A 64 -14.81 -21.62 9.77
N GLU A 65 -15.61 -22.31 10.58
CA GLU A 65 -16.59 -23.27 10.09
C GLU A 65 -17.69 -22.54 9.32
N ALA A 66 -17.97 -22.99 8.10
CA ALA A 66 -19.01 -22.38 7.28
C ALA A 66 -20.38 -22.60 7.93
N GLN A 67 -21.10 -21.52 8.20
CA GLN A 67 -22.42 -21.56 8.85
C GLN A 67 -23.41 -20.66 8.11
N GLN A 68 -24.69 -20.96 8.24
CA GLN A 68 -25.77 -20.05 7.88
C GLN A 68 -26.36 -19.45 9.15
N LEU A 69 -26.37 -18.12 9.23
CA LEU A 69 -26.93 -17.38 10.36
C LEU A 69 -28.11 -16.54 9.88
N PRO A 70 -29.27 -16.57 10.57
CA PRO A 70 -30.35 -15.64 10.27
C PRO A 70 -29.88 -14.20 10.54
N VAL A 71 -30.14 -13.31 9.59
CA VAL A 71 -29.75 -11.90 9.64
C VAL A 71 -30.91 -10.97 9.31
N GLN A 72 -30.87 -9.76 9.86
CA GLN A 72 -31.63 -8.62 9.35
C GLN A 72 -30.72 -7.74 8.50
N LEU A 73 -31.26 -7.20 7.42
CA LEU A 73 -30.54 -6.25 6.59
C LEU A 73 -30.84 -4.83 7.07
N ALA A 74 -29.82 -4.07 7.41
CA ALA A 74 -29.95 -2.62 7.57
C ALA A 74 -29.25 -1.93 6.41
N VAL A 75 -29.77 -0.78 5.98
CA VAL A 75 -29.25 -0.05 4.82
C VAL A 75 -29.14 1.43 5.16
N ARG A 76 -28.04 2.06 4.75
CA ARG A 76 -27.83 3.51 4.83
C ARG A 76 -27.26 4.05 3.53
N LEU A 77 -27.80 5.15 3.02
CA LEU A 77 -27.22 5.86 1.87
C LEU A 77 -26.50 7.12 2.36
N THR A 78 -25.19 7.19 2.17
CA THR A 78 -24.37 8.32 2.60
C THR A 78 -24.46 9.50 1.62
N GLU A 79 -24.20 10.72 2.10
CA GLU A 79 -24.19 11.96 1.29
C GLU A 79 -23.15 11.92 0.14
N ILE A 80 -22.09 11.12 0.31
CA ILE A 80 -21.06 10.92 -0.70
C ILE A 80 -21.47 9.92 -1.79
N GLY A 81 -22.66 9.30 -1.69
CA GLY A 81 -23.19 8.37 -2.69
C GLY A 81 -22.80 6.91 -2.49
N THR A 82 -22.46 6.51 -1.26
CA THR A 82 -22.16 5.12 -0.91
C THR A 82 -23.36 4.48 -0.22
N LEU A 83 -23.80 3.33 -0.75
CA LEU A 83 -24.82 2.49 -0.12
C LEU A 83 -24.12 1.52 0.85
N GLU A 84 -24.40 1.67 2.13
CA GLU A 84 -23.94 0.78 3.17
C GLU A 84 -25.04 -0.22 3.50
N VAL A 85 -24.73 -1.51 3.45
CA VAL A 85 -25.65 -2.59 3.80
C VAL A 85 -25.03 -3.39 4.93
N TRP A 86 -25.76 -3.59 6.02
CA TRP A 86 -25.33 -4.43 7.13
C TRP A 86 -26.13 -5.72 7.19
N CYS A 87 -25.45 -6.84 7.35
CA CYS A 87 -26.02 -8.09 7.78
C CYS A 87 -25.89 -8.18 9.31
N GLN A 88 -26.99 -7.96 10.03
CA GLN A 88 -27.04 -8.03 11.49
C GLN A 88 -27.49 -9.42 11.93
N SER A 89 -26.67 -10.16 12.66
CA SER A 89 -27.03 -11.49 13.17
C SER A 89 -28.20 -11.40 14.15
N GLN A 90 -29.21 -12.26 13.98
CA GLN A 90 -30.31 -12.38 14.94
C GLN A 90 -29.97 -13.31 16.13
N GLN A 91 -28.82 -14.00 16.06
CA GLN A 91 -28.39 -15.01 17.04
C GLN A 91 -27.14 -14.58 17.81
N SER A 92 -26.48 -13.50 17.41
CA SER A 92 -25.25 -13.00 18.05
C SER A 92 -25.13 -11.49 17.86
N SER A 93 -24.15 -10.86 18.50
CA SER A 93 -23.87 -9.43 18.33
C SER A 93 -23.19 -9.07 17.00
N HIS A 94 -22.91 -10.05 16.13
CA HIS A 94 -22.13 -9.80 14.91
C HIS A 94 -22.92 -8.98 13.89
N ARG A 95 -22.24 -7.99 13.30
CA ARG A 95 -22.76 -7.12 12.25
C ARG A 95 -21.72 -6.94 11.15
N TRP A 96 -21.97 -7.46 9.96
CA TRP A 96 -21.08 -7.33 8.80
C TRP A 96 -21.50 -6.17 7.91
N GLN A 97 -20.59 -5.23 7.62
CA GLN A 97 -20.85 -4.09 6.74
C GLN A 97 -20.34 -4.35 5.30
N LEU A 98 -21.20 -4.07 4.33
CA LEU A 98 -20.92 -4.08 2.89
C LEU A 98 -21.09 -2.65 2.36
N GLN A 99 -20.19 -2.19 1.51
CA GLN A 99 -20.23 -0.82 0.96
C GLN A 99 -20.23 -0.86 -0.57
N PHE A 100 -21.27 -0.29 -1.19
CA PHE A 100 -21.42 -0.21 -2.64
C PHE A 100 -21.35 1.26 -3.08
N ASP A 101 -20.52 1.55 -4.07
CA ASP A 101 -20.53 2.87 -4.70
C ASP A 101 -21.64 2.92 -5.76
N VAL A 102 -22.61 3.82 -5.55
CA VAL A 102 -23.80 3.95 -6.40
C VAL A 102 -23.55 4.90 -7.58
N ARG A 103 -22.48 5.68 -7.55
CA ARG A 103 -22.12 6.69 -8.56
C ARG A 103 -21.14 6.15 -9.62
N HIS A 104 -20.62 4.93 -9.46
CA HIS A 104 -19.66 4.34 -10.40
C HIS A 104 -20.30 3.72 -11.66
N THR A 105 -19.81 4.15 -12.83
CA THR A 105 -20.10 3.59 -14.15
C THR A 105 -19.42 2.22 -14.33
N PRO A 106 -20.05 1.21 -14.98
CA PRO A 106 -19.57 -0.17 -15.07
C PRO A 106 -18.20 -0.40 -15.74
N GLU A 107 -17.56 0.62 -16.32
CA GLU A 107 -16.29 0.49 -17.05
C GLU A 107 -15.06 0.22 -16.15
N ASN A 108 -15.17 0.43 -14.84
CA ASN A 108 -14.08 0.18 -13.87
C ASN A 108 -14.25 -1.13 -13.05
N ALA A 109 -15.20 -2.00 -13.38
CA ALA A 109 -15.51 -3.23 -12.63
C ALA A 109 -14.49 -4.37 -12.84
N THR A 110 -13.21 -4.06 -13.00
CA THR A 110 -12.18 -5.09 -13.22
C THR A 110 -11.65 -5.58 -11.87
N GLN A 111 -12.12 -6.76 -11.47
CA GLN A 111 -11.64 -7.61 -10.36
C GLN A 111 -11.74 -7.00 -8.95
N ILE A 112 -12.96 -6.95 -8.40
CA ILE A 112 -13.12 -6.89 -6.94
C ILE A 112 -12.69 -8.25 -6.38
N ALA A 113 -11.51 -8.29 -5.74
CA ALA A 113 -11.04 -9.45 -5.00
C ALA A 113 -12.06 -9.81 -3.91
N VAL A 114 -12.19 -11.11 -3.59
CA VAL A 114 -12.98 -11.55 -2.43
C VAL A 114 -12.36 -10.91 -1.19
N ALA A 115 -12.99 -9.87 -0.65
CA ALA A 115 -12.53 -9.21 0.58
C ALA A 115 -13.04 -10.00 1.80
N ASP A 116 -12.32 -9.97 2.92
CA ASP A 116 -12.90 -10.45 4.18
C ASP A 116 -13.66 -9.30 4.84
N THR A 117 -14.90 -9.54 5.24
CA THR A 117 -15.69 -8.59 6.04
C THR A 117 -15.64 -9.00 7.51
N VAL A 118 -15.15 -8.09 8.35
CA VAL A 118 -15.04 -8.24 9.80
C VAL A 118 -16.27 -7.62 10.47
N ASP A 119 -16.64 -8.12 11.65
CA ASP A 119 -17.73 -7.60 12.47
C ASP A 119 -17.46 -6.15 12.93
N GLN A 120 -18.39 -5.24 12.65
CA GLN A 120 -18.28 -3.83 12.96
C GLN A 120 -18.16 -3.57 14.46
N THR A 121 -18.79 -4.38 15.31
CA THR A 121 -18.66 -4.26 16.77
C THR A 121 -17.21 -4.45 17.20
N VAL A 122 -16.52 -5.41 16.59
CA VAL A 122 -15.10 -5.68 16.85
C VAL A 122 -14.22 -4.54 16.34
N VAL A 123 -14.58 -3.94 15.20
CA VAL A 123 -13.88 -2.76 14.67
C VAL A 123 -14.01 -1.57 15.63
N GLU A 124 -15.20 -1.29 16.15
CA GLU A 124 -15.43 -0.23 17.12
C GLU A 124 -14.64 -0.45 18.42
N LEU A 125 -14.61 -1.70 18.93
CA LEU A 125 -13.77 -2.07 20.07
C LEU A 125 -12.27 -1.87 19.81
N ALA A 126 -11.80 -2.15 18.60
CA ALA A 126 -10.42 -1.94 18.19
C ALA A 126 -10.06 -0.45 18.08
N GLN A 127 -10.97 0.38 17.54
CA GLN A 127 -10.80 1.83 17.53
C GLN A 127 -10.73 2.40 18.94
N GLU A 128 -11.57 1.89 19.86
CA GLU A 128 -11.53 2.30 21.25
C GLU A 128 -10.24 1.84 21.96
N ALA A 129 -9.72 0.65 21.63
CA ALA A 129 -8.42 0.21 22.12
C ALA A 129 -7.28 1.14 21.65
N ILE A 130 -7.31 1.61 20.39
CA ILE A 130 -6.38 2.62 19.88
C ILE A 130 -6.49 3.90 20.71
N ARG A 131 -7.70 4.43 20.91
CA ARG A 131 -7.92 5.65 21.70
C ARG A 131 -7.41 5.50 23.12
N ARG A 132 -7.69 4.37 23.78
CA ARG A 132 -7.21 4.08 25.14
C ARG A 132 -5.68 4.04 25.23
N VAL A 133 -5.01 3.37 24.30
CA VAL A 133 -3.55 3.27 24.29
C VAL A 133 -2.88 4.63 24.06
N PHE A 134 -3.38 5.44 23.14
CA PHE A 134 -2.71 6.70 22.78
C PHE A 134 -3.19 7.91 23.58
N ASN A 135 -4.42 7.91 24.12
CA ASN A 135 -4.97 9.01 24.92
C ASN A 135 -5.06 8.72 26.42
N GLY A 136 -4.97 7.46 26.86
CA GLY A 136 -5.14 7.10 28.27
C GLY A 136 -4.02 7.63 29.16
N ASP A 137 -4.37 8.20 30.32
CA ASP A 137 -3.43 8.73 31.32
C ASP A 137 -2.95 7.66 32.32
N GLY A 138 -1.76 7.89 32.92
CA GLY A 138 -0.96 6.85 33.58
C GLY A 138 -1.51 6.27 34.90
N GLU A 139 -1.15 4.99 35.11
CA GLU A 139 -1.63 3.91 36.03
C GLU A 139 -2.65 2.94 35.42
N ASP A 140 -3.64 3.41 34.64
CA ASP A 140 -4.62 2.55 33.93
C ASP A 140 -4.34 2.41 32.41
N GLY A 141 -3.34 3.11 31.88
CA GLY A 141 -2.99 3.13 30.46
C GLY A 141 -2.31 1.85 29.97
N GLU A 142 -2.85 1.24 28.91
CA GLU A 142 -2.24 0.07 28.25
C GLU A 142 -0.97 0.47 27.48
N SER A 143 0.10 -0.32 27.61
CA SER A 143 1.38 -0.01 26.96
C SER A 143 1.27 -0.02 25.42
N PRO A 144 1.88 0.95 24.72
CA PRO A 144 1.78 1.07 23.26
C PRO A 144 2.40 -0.11 22.52
N GLU A 145 3.30 -0.87 23.14
CA GLU A 145 3.84 -2.11 22.59
C GLU A 145 2.80 -3.21 22.42
N ARG A 146 1.72 -3.19 23.24
CA ARG A 146 0.68 -4.20 23.20
C ARG A 146 -0.35 -3.97 22.10
N ILE A 147 -0.43 -2.77 21.51
CA ILE A 147 -1.52 -2.40 20.58
C ILE A 147 -1.68 -3.41 19.45
N ARG A 148 -0.59 -3.84 18.82
CA ARG A 148 -0.65 -4.84 17.75
C ARG A 148 -1.30 -6.13 18.23
N ARG A 149 -0.85 -6.64 19.38
CA ARG A 149 -1.35 -7.89 19.96
C ARG A 149 -2.82 -7.77 20.34
N ILE A 150 -3.23 -6.65 20.93
CA ILE A 150 -4.62 -6.37 21.29
C ILE A 150 -5.50 -6.41 20.03
N LEU A 151 -5.06 -5.77 18.95
CA LEU A 151 -5.78 -5.78 17.67
C LEU A 151 -5.85 -7.17 17.05
N GLU A 152 -4.75 -7.93 17.03
CA GLU A 152 -4.74 -9.32 16.53
C GLU A 152 -5.65 -10.24 17.36
N GLU A 153 -5.70 -10.06 18.68
CA GLU A 153 -6.60 -10.79 19.59
C GLU A 153 -8.07 -10.41 19.37
N LEU A 154 -8.37 -9.12 19.16
CA LEU A 154 -9.73 -8.65 18.85
C LEU A 154 -10.24 -9.18 17.51
N PHE A 155 -9.42 -9.09 16.45
CA PHE A 155 -9.83 -9.53 15.12
C PHE A 155 -9.74 -11.04 14.91
N GLU A 156 -9.08 -11.76 15.82
CA GLU A 156 -8.73 -13.17 15.65
C GLU A 156 -8.01 -13.44 14.30
N LEU A 157 -7.24 -12.44 13.84
CA LEU A 157 -6.52 -12.45 12.57
C LEU A 157 -5.09 -11.94 12.77
N PRO A 158 -4.07 -12.61 12.19
CA PRO A 158 -2.72 -12.04 12.17
C PRO A 158 -2.73 -10.73 11.39
N LYS A 159 -1.87 -9.79 11.77
CA LYS A 159 -1.77 -8.47 11.15
C LYS A 159 -1.74 -8.54 9.62
N GLU A 160 -1.01 -9.50 9.05
CA GLU A 160 -0.82 -9.68 7.61
C GLU A 160 -2.10 -10.07 6.86
N ALA A 161 -3.12 -10.57 7.57
CA ALA A 161 -4.43 -10.95 7.02
C ALA A 161 -5.51 -9.87 7.20
N TRP A 162 -5.18 -8.69 7.74
CA TRP A 162 -6.15 -7.62 7.93
C TRP A 162 -6.64 -7.06 6.57
N PRO A 163 -7.96 -7.01 6.33
CA PRO A 163 -8.51 -6.51 5.06
C PRO A 163 -8.27 -5.02 4.87
N THR A 164 -8.20 -4.56 3.61
CA THR A 164 -7.99 -3.14 3.30
C THR A 164 -9.02 -2.24 3.98
N ALA A 165 -10.31 -2.60 3.92
CA ALA A 165 -11.38 -1.83 4.56
C ALA A 165 -11.16 -1.70 6.09
N LEU A 166 -10.69 -2.77 6.74
CA LEU A 166 -10.40 -2.76 8.16
C LEU A 166 -9.24 -1.80 8.49
N ILE A 167 -8.11 -1.95 7.80
CA ILE A 167 -6.93 -1.13 8.11
C ILE A 167 -7.16 0.35 7.83
N ARG A 168 -8.06 0.72 6.90
CA ARG A 168 -8.46 2.12 6.68
C ARG A 168 -9.30 2.67 7.83
N GLN A 169 -10.22 1.90 8.40
CA GLN A 169 -10.95 2.31 9.61
C GLN A 169 -10.02 2.46 10.83
N LEU A 170 -8.97 1.64 10.93
CA LEU A 170 -7.94 1.80 11.96
C LEU A 170 -7.06 3.03 11.72
N ALA A 171 -6.74 3.35 10.45
CA ALA A 171 -6.03 4.56 10.10
C ALA A 171 -6.80 5.81 10.53
N ASP A 172 -8.12 5.83 10.37
CA ASP A 172 -8.97 6.95 10.79
C ASP A 172 -8.87 7.20 12.30
N ALA A 173 -9.01 6.15 13.12
CA ALA A 173 -8.83 6.26 14.57
C ALA A 173 -7.41 6.68 14.98
N LEU A 174 -6.38 6.25 14.24
CA LEU A 174 -5.00 6.68 14.50
C LEU A 174 -4.76 8.15 14.14
N ILE A 175 -5.38 8.65 13.07
CA ILE A 175 -5.33 10.06 12.69
C ILE A 175 -5.99 10.93 13.76
N GLU A 176 -7.12 10.50 14.33
CA GLU A 176 -7.81 11.19 15.44
C GLU A 176 -6.90 11.41 16.66
N VAL A 177 -6.08 10.41 17.01
CA VAL A 177 -5.13 10.48 18.15
C VAL A 177 -3.74 10.99 17.75
N GLY A 178 -3.60 11.61 16.58
CA GLY A 178 -2.30 12.03 16.05
C GLY A 178 -1.59 13.09 16.89
N GLU A 179 -2.31 13.89 17.67
CA GLU A 179 -1.71 14.91 18.55
C GLU A 179 -1.08 14.30 19.81
N THR A 180 -1.59 13.16 20.28
CA THR A 180 -1.12 12.50 21.52
C THR A 180 0.03 11.53 21.29
N ARG A 181 0.47 11.32 20.03
CA ARG A 181 1.67 10.55 19.70
C ARG A 181 2.94 11.04 20.41
N GLY A 182 2.99 12.33 20.78
CA GLY A 182 4.12 12.98 21.44
C GLY A 182 4.26 12.70 22.95
N ARG A 183 3.45 11.79 23.52
CA ARG A 183 3.47 11.46 24.96
C ARG A 183 4.77 10.79 25.41
N SER A 184 5.23 9.79 24.67
CA SER A 184 6.53 9.14 24.93
C SER A 184 7.17 8.68 23.61
N PRO A 185 8.50 8.43 23.59
CA PRO A 185 9.18 7.90 22.42
C PRO A 185 8.52 6.63 21.86
N GLU A 186 8.06 5.75 22.75
CA GLU A 186 7.40 4.48 22.44
C GLU A 186 6.04 4.69 21.76
N HIS A 187 5.26 5.68 22.23
CA HIS A 187 3.99 6.04 21.60
C HIS A 187 4.21 6.51 20.17
N GLU A 188 5.16 7.42 19.94
CA GLU A 188 5.44 7.90 18.58
C GLU A 188 5.92 6.76 17.66
N ILE A 189 6.81 5.89 18.14
CA ILE A 189 7.29 4.71 17.38
C ILE A 189 6.12 3.83 16.96
N ARG A 190 5.26 3.45 17.91
CA ARG A 190 4.14 2.53 17.66
C ARG A 190 3.07 3.17 16.79
N TRP A 191 2.80 4.45 16.99
CA TRP A 191 1.85 5.22 16.20
C TRP A 191 2.29 5.33 14.74
N LEU A 192 3.54 5.76 14.48
CA LEU A 192 4.09 5.87 13.12
C LEU A 192 4.09 4.52 12.40
N ASN A 193 4.49 3.46 13.11
CA ASN A 193 4.55 2.12 12.56
C ASN A 193 3.16 1.61 12.14
N LEU A 194 2.18 1.70 13.04
CA LEU A 194 0.84 1.19 12.82
C LEU A 194 0.08 2.04 11.79
N LEU A 195 0.16 3.37 11.87
CA LEU A 195 -0.50 4.23 10.88
C LEU A 195 0.11 4.03 9.49
N GLY A 196 1.44 3.93 9.39
CA GLY A 196 2.10 3.65 8.11
C GLY A 196 1.70 2.29 7.52
N TYR A 197 1.53 1.27 8.37
CA TYR A 197 0.98 -0.03 7.96
C TYR A 197 -0.44 0.13 7.42
N CYS A 198 -1.29 0.86 8.15
CA CYS A 198 -2.70 1.02 7.84
C CYS A 198 -2.99 1.91 6.63
N LEU A 199 -2.08 2.82 6.26
CA LEU A 199 -2.25 3.75 5.14
C LEU A 199 -1.56 3.32 3.84
N ARG A 200 -0.65 2.35 3.87
CA ARG A 200 0.11 1.96 2.67
C ARG A 200 -0.80 1.55 1.50
N PRO A 201 -0.39 1.81 0.24
CA PRO A 201 0.75 2.62 -0.19
C PRO A 201 0.52 4.15 -0.15
N GLY A 202 -0.59 4.58 0.47
CA GLY A 202 -1.08 5.96 0.49
C GLY A 202 -2.17 6.25 -0.55
N TYR A 203 -2.63 5.22 -1.26
CA TYR A 203 -3.71 5.28 -2.24
C TYR A 203 -4.37 3.91 -2.39
N GLY A 204 -5.52 3.86 -3.06
CA GLY A 204 -6.25 2.63 -3.39
C GLY A 204 -7.62 2.54 -2.70
N ASP A 205 -7.83 3.28 -1.62
CA ASP A 205 -9.14 3.49 -1.01
C ASP A 205 -9.70 4.89 -1.39
N PRO A 206 -11.04 5.05 -1.58
CA PRO A 206 -11.63 6.33 -1.97
C PRO A 206 -11.27 7.53 -1.09
N LEU A 207 -11.05 7.31 0.21
CA LEU A 207 -10.73 8.38 1.16
C LEU A 207 -9.22 8.57 1.40
N ASP A 208 -8.36 7.83 0.70
CA ASP A 208 -6.91 7.91 0.92
C ASP A 208 -6.35 9.31 0.61
N GLU A 209 -6.80 10.00 -0.44
CA GLU A 209 -6.34 11.36 -0.73
C GLU A 209 -6.62 12.32 0.45
N TRP A 210 -7.79 12.17 1.08
CA TRP A 210 -8.14 12.95 2.27
C TRP A 210 -7.26 12.58 3.47
N ARG A 211 -7.03 11.29 3.73
CA ARG A 211 -6.17 10.82 4.83
C ARG A 211 -4.73 11.32 4.67
N ILE A 212 -4.17 11.22 3.46
CA ILE A 212 -2.84 11.75 3.14
C ILE A 212 -2.78 13.26 3.40
N LYS A 213 -3.82 14.01 3.04
CA LYS A 213 -3.90 15.45 3.34
C LYS A 213 -3.89 15.73 4.85
N GLN A 214 -4.53 14.90 5.67
CA GLN A 214 -4.48 15.06 7.13
C GLN A 214 -3.08 14.82 7.68
N ILE A 215 -2.43 13.72 7.31
CA ILE A 215 -1.11 13.37 7.84
C ILE A 215 0.02 14.23 7.26
N TRP A 216 -0.16 14.85 6.09
CA TRP A 216 0.85 15.72 5.48
C TRP A 216 1.24 16.90 6.37
N LYS A 217 0.31 17.38 7.21
CA LYS A 217 0.58 18.43 8.21
C LYS A 217 1.73 18.05 9.16
N LEU A 218 1.88 16.76 9.45
CA LEU A 218 2.94 16.23 10.32
C LEU A 218 4.32 16.46 9.71
N HIS A 219 4.45 16.41 8.37
CA HIS A 219 5.74 16.57 7.69
C HIS A 219 6.48 17.83 8.16
N PHE A 220 5.74 18.94 8.31
CA PHE A 220 6.30 20.21 8.76
C PHE A 220 6.63 20.26 10.24
N GLN A 221 5.97 19.44 11.07
CA GLN A 221 6.25 19.31 12.50
C GLN A 221 7.51 18.46 12.75
N GLY A 222 7.68 17.39 11.96
CA GLY A 222 8.73 16.41 12.17
C GLY A 222 8.44 15.41 13.30
N PRO A 223 9.41 14.54 13.62
CA PRO A 223 9.29 13.63 14.75
C PRO A 223 9.27 14.42 16.07
N ALA A 224 8.34 14.08 16.97
CA ALA A 224 8.18 14.67 18.29
C ALA A 224 9.44 14.41 19.14
N PHE A 225 10.01 13.21 19.03
CA PHE A 225 11.24 12.83 19.72
C PHE A 225 12.44 12.83 18.76
N ALA A 226 12.69 13.96 18.09
CA ALA A 226 13.78 14.10 17.12
C ALA A 226 15.19 13.77 17.65
N ARG A 227 15.41 13.77 18.98
CA ARG A 227 16.69 13.36 19.58
C ARG A 227 16.86 11.84 19.64
N ALA A 228 15.76 11.08 19.67
CA ALA A 228 15.78 9.62 19.69
C ALA A 228 16.01 9.06 18.27
N PRO A 229 17.10 8.30 18.03
CA PRO A 229 17.39 7.76 16.70
C PRO A 229 16.29 6.83 16.17
N GLN A 230 15.70 5.99 17.01
CA GLN A 230 14.64 5.07 16.59
C GLN A 230 13.40 5.81 16.06
N ASN A 231 12.98 6.89 16.71
CA ASN A 231 11.86 7.72 16.26
C ASN A 231 12.13 8.35 14.88
N ARG A 232 13.37 8.78 14.62
CA ARG A 232 13.77 9.28 13.29
C ARG A 232 13.77 8.16 12.23
N THR A 233 14.19 6.95 12.59
CA THR A 233 14.11 5.79 11.70
C THR A 233 12.65 5.47 11.34
N GLU A 234 11.76 5.36 12.34
CA GLU A 234 10.32 5.10 12.10
C GLU A 234 9.64 6.23 11.31
N TRP A 235 10.09 7.47 11.48
CA TRP A 235 9.62 8.60 10.69
C TRP A 235 9.84 8.37 9.19
N TRP A 236 11.04 7.93 8.80
CA TRP A 236 11.35 7.63 7.40
C TRP A 236 10.63 6.39 6.89
N ILE A 237 10.51 5.34 7.71
CA ILE A 237 9.73 4.14 7.37
C ILE A 237 8.25 4.50 7.12
N PHE A 238 7.67 5.35 7.97
CA PHE A 238 6.30 5.84 7.81
C PHE A 238 6.11 6.52 6.46
N TRP A 239 6.93 7.54 6.16
CA TRP A 239 6.81 8.26 4.88
C TRP A 239 7.08 7.36 3.67
N ARG A 240 7.99 6.38 3.81
CA ARG A 240 8.27 5.38 2.77
C ARG A 240 7.04 4.55 2.45
N ARG A 241 6.30 4.11 3.46
CA ARG A 241 5.09 3.29 3.30
C ARG A 241 3.95 4.05 2.60
N VAL A 242 3.87 5.38 2.76
CA VAL A 242 2.80 6.20 2.19
C VAL A 242 3.23 7.06 0.99
N ALA A 243 4.46 6.87 0.49
CA ALA A 243 5.04 7.69 -0.56
C ALA A 243 4.19 7.74 -1.84
N GLY A 244 3.47 6.66 -2.15
CA GLY A 244 2.58 6.58 -3.30
C GLY A 244 1.42 7.56 -3.27
N GLY A 245 0.95 7.92 -2.08
CA GLY A 245 -0.10 8.92 -1.89
C GLY A 245 0.37 10.37 -2.00
N LEU A 246 1.69 10.62 -1.98
CA LEU A 246 2.24 11.97 -2.02
C LEU A 246 2.25 12.52 -3.45
N LYS A 247 1.77 13.77 -3.59
CA LYS A 247 1.81 14.52 -4.85
C LYS A 247 3.24 14.93 -5.20
N ALA A 248 3.50 15.24 -6.47
CA ALA A 248 4.83 15.60 -6.97
C ALA A 248 5.54 16.69 -6.15
N GLY A 249 4.84 17.78 -5.79
CA GLY A 249 5.39 18.85 -4.96
C GLY A 249 5.74 18.40 -3.53
N GLN A 250 4.97 17.47 -2.96
CA GLN A 250 5.24 16.91 -1.63
C GLN A 250 6.47 16.01 -1.64
N GLN A 251 6.61 15.15 -2.65
CA GLN A 251 7.80 14.31 -2.81
C GLN A 251 9.06 15.15 -3.01
N LEU A 252 8.97 16.23 -3.80
CA LEU A 252 10.08 17.15 -4.01
C LEU A 252 10.48 17.87 -2.71
N GLU A 253 9.51 18.29 -1.88
CA GLU A 253 9.77 18.89 -0.57
C GLU A 253 10.51 17.93 0.37
N VAL A 254 10.07 16.66 0.45
CA VAL A 254 10.76 15.62 1.23
C VAL A 254 12.22 15.50 0.79
N PHE A 255 12.47 15.44 -0.51
CA PHE A 255 13.83 15.37 -1.05
C PHE A 255 14.66 16.61 -0.68
N HIS A 256 14.12 17.82 -0.82
CA HIS A 256 14.82 19.06 -0.47
C HIS A 256 15.20 19.15 1.00
N GLN A 257 14.42 18.54 1.88
CA GLN A 257 14.69 18.49 3.31
C GLN A 257 15.97 17.68 3.63
N VAL A 258 16.24 16.60 2.89
CA VAL A 258 17.33 15.65 3.18
C VAL A 258 18.53 15.74 2.26
N ARG A 259 18.41 16.38 1.08
CA ARG A 259 19.51 16.45 0.09
C ARG A 259 20.82 16.98 0.67
N SER A 260 20.74 17.95 1.59
CA SER A 260 21.93 18.55 2.21
C SER A 260 22.61 17.65 3.25
N ALA A 261 21.88 16.69 3.82
CA ALA A 261 22.43 15.70 4.72
C ALA A 261 23.17 14.60 3.93
N LEU A 262 22.63 14.20 2.77
CA LEU A 262 23.25 13.18 1.90
C LEU A 262 24.50 13.70 1.15
N GLN A 263 24.52 14.98 0.80
CA GLN A 263 25.66 15.62 0.12
C GLN A 263 26.83 15.96 1.06
N GLN A 264 26.74 15.69 2.37
CA GLN A 264 27.82 15.98 3.33
C GLN A 264 28.96 14.96 3.20
N THR A 265 29.74 15.11 2.12
CA THR A 265 31.07 14.53 1.97
C THR A 265 32.04 15.25 2.91
N LYS A 266 32.29 14.65 4.09
CA LYS A 266 33.41 14.83 5.02
C LYS A 266 33.92 16.23 5.45
N LYS A 267 33.52 17.38 4.88
CA LYS A 267 34.12 18.70 5.21
C LYS A 267 33.23 19.93 4.97
N ARG A 268 32.10 20.10 5.66
CA ARG A 268 31.43 21.43 5.71
C ARG A 268 30.82 21.78 7.07
N LYS A 269 31.06 23.03 7.51
CA LYS A 269 30.56 23.62 8.77
C LYS A 269 29.02 23.72 8.76
N ARG A 270 28.40 23.32 9.87
CA ARG A 270 26.95 23.33 10.14
C ARG A 270 26.34 24.72 9.93
N LYS A 271 25.20 24.81 9.24
CA LYS A 271 24.28 25.95 9.35
C LYS A 271 23.31 25.67 10.51
N ALA A 272 23.17 26.63 11.42
CA ALA A 272 22.15 26.60 12.47
C ALA A 272 20.75 26.74 11.82
N GLY A 273 19.81 25.87 12.19
CA GLY A 273 18.39 25.96 11.76
C GLY A 273 17.84 24.81 10.92
N ALA A 274 18.63 23.77 10.58
CA ALA A 274 18.09 22.60 9.88
C ALA A 274 17.20 21.76 10.83
N LYS A 275 15.97 21.41 10.40
CA LYS A 275 15.05 20.55 11.16
C LYS A 275 15.65 19.17 11.49
N PHE A 276 16.56 18.68 10.65
CA PHE A 276 17.44 17.53 10.92
C PHE A 276 18.85 18.01 11.26
N SER A 277 19.05 18.56 12.46
CA SER A 277 20.32 19.14 12.91
C SER A 277 21.21 18.20 13.74
N GLY A 278 21.04 16.89 13.59
CA GLY A 278 21.87 15.85 14.22
C GLY A 278 22.78 15.13 13.23
N HIS A 279 23.80 14.43 13.74
CA HIS A 279 24.50 13.41 12.97
C HIS A 279 23.48 12.34 12.56
N VAL A 280 23.25 12.20 11.26
CA VAL A 280 22.38 11.13 10.73
C VAL A 280 23.08 9.82 11.02
N SER A 281 22.43 8.97 11.81
CA SER A 281 22.97 7.64 12.11
C SER A 281 22.99 6.78 10.85
N ALA A 282 23.85 5.76 10.79
CA ALA A 282 23.91 4.88 9.63
C ALA A 282 22.58 4.14 9.33
N GLY A 283 21.79 3.83 10.37
CA GLY A 283 20.46 3.24 10.22
C GLY A 283 19.45 4.24 9.64
N GLU A 284 19.43 5.46 10.17
CA GLU A 284 18.59 6.55 9.68
C GLU A 284 18.91 6.91 8.22
N GLU A 285 20.20 6.97 7.87
CA GLU A 285 20.64 7.23 6.49
C GLU A 285 20.15 6.15 5.52
N THR A 286 20.17 4.88 5.95
CA THR A 286 19.66 3.76 5.15
C THR A 286 18.16 3.95 4.87
N GLU A 287 17.38 4.33 5.87
CA GLU A 287 15.95 4.58 5.68
C GLU A 287 15.65 5.84 4.86
N ILE A 288 16.50 6.86 4.91
CA ILE A 288 16.41 8.02 3.99
C ILE A 288 16.58 7.56 2.54
N TRP A 289 17.58 6.72 2.24
CA TRP A 289 17.76 6.17 0.89
C TRP A 289 16.55 5.35 0.45
N MET A 290 16.03 4.48 1.33
CA MET A 290 14.86 3.66 1.04
C MET A 290 13.59 4.52 0.83
N MET A 291 13.42 5.60 1.58
CA MET A 291 12.34 6.56 1.39
C MET A 291 12.45 7.26 0.03
N LEU A 292 13.62 7.84 -0.29
CA LEU A 292 13.84 8.54 -1.56
C LEU A 292 13.62 7.63 -2.78
N ALA A 293 14.06 6.38 -2.69
CA ALA A 293 13.84 5.36 -3.72
C ALA A 293 12.36 5.02 -3.96
N ASN A 294 11.48 5.34 -3.02
CA ASN A 294 10.03 5.20 -3.20
C ASN A 294 9.37 6.45 -3.78
N LEU A 295 10.07 7.57 -4.00
CA LEU A 295 9.53 8.81 -4.54
C LEU A 295 9.53 8.83 -6.07
N GLU A 296 8.55 8.17 -6.70
CA GLU A 296 8.51 8.01 -8.15
C GLU A 296 8.17 9.30 -8.92
N TRP A 297 7.55 10.31 -8.28
CA TRP A 297 7.28 11.62 -8.88
C TRP A 297 8.50 12.55 -8.90
N LEU A 298 9.62 12.18 -8.27
CA LEU A 298 10.83 12.98 -8.35
C LEU A 298 11.24 13.19 -9.82
N PRO A 299 11.66 14.40 -10.21
CA PRO A 299 12.18 14.65 -11.54
C PRO A 299 13.34 13.72 -11.87
N ALA A 300 13.44 13.31 -13.14
CA ALA A 300 14.49 12.40 -13.59
C ALA A 300 15.90 12.92 -13.22
N GLY A 301 16.17 14.22 -13.37
CA GLY A 301 17.45 14.83 -13.00
C GLY A 301 17.83 14.67 -11.52
N GLU A 302 16.86 14.75 -10.60
CA GLU A 302 17.13 14.54 -9.16
C GLU A 302 17.42 13.06 -8.87
N LYS A 303 16.74 12.14 -9.56
CA LYS A 303 17.04 10.70 -9.48
C LYS A 303 18.42 10.37 -10.04
N VAL A 304 18.84 11.04 -11.13
CA VAL A 304 20.18 10.91 -11.68
C VAL A 304 21.23 11.30 -10.63
N GLY A 305 21.10 12.49 -10.03
CA GLY A 305 22.02 12.93 -8.98
C GLY A 305 22.05 12.01 -7.76
N LEU A 306 20.90 11.46 -7.34
CA LEU A 306 20.82 10.47 -6.26
C LEU A 306 21.53 9.16 -6.61
N GLY A 307 21.36 8.66 -7.83
CA GLY A 307 22.03 7.45 -8.30
C GLY A 307 23.55 7.62 -8.42
N GLU A 308 24.02 8.77 -8.91
CA GLU A 308 25.45 9.10 -8.97
C GLU A 308 26.08 9.15 -7.57
N LEU A 309 25.41 9.80 -6.62
CA LEU A 309 25.87 9.83 -5.22
C LEU A 309 25.98 8.43 -4.62
N LEU A 310 25.01 7.57 -4.92
CA LEU A 310 25.00 6.21 -4.41
C LEU A 310 26.09 5.35 -5.08
N LEU A 311 26.24 5.43 -6.40
CA LEU A 311 27.32 4.76 -7.14
C LEU A 311 28.72 5.15 -6.65
N ALA A 312 28.96 6.43 -6.37
CA ALA A 312 30.25 6.86 -5.82
C ALA A 312 30.54 6.22 -4.45
N ARG A 313 29.53 6.02 -3.60
CA ARG A 313 29.70 5.30 -2.33
C ARG A 313 29.97 3.82 -2.53
N LEU A 314 29.27 3.24 -3.52
CA LEU A 314 29.43 1.84 -3.91
C LEU A 314 30.85 1.57 -4.41
N THR A 315 31.53 2.51 -5.07
CA THR A 315 32.94 2.33 -5.45
C THR A 315 33.91 2.34 -4.27
N GLU A 316 33.56 2.99 -3.15
CA GLU A 316 34.44 3.12 -1.99
C GLU A 316 34.33 1.95 -1.00
N SER A 317 33.19 1.24 -1.00
CA SER A 317 32.90 0.21 0.00
C SER A 317 31.91 -0.85 -0.48
N LYS A 318 31.94 -2.03 0.13
CA LYS A 318 30.99 -3.11 -0.19
C LYS A 318 29.55 -2.62 0.01
N PRO A 319 28.64 -2.83 -0.95
CA PRO A 319 27.30 -2.27 -0.92
C PRO A 319 26.48 -2.94 0.17
N LYS A 320 25.62 -2.16 0.83
CA LYS A 320 24.50 -2.75 1.58
C LYS A 320 23.39 -3.19 0.61
N PRO A 321 22.64 -4.26 0.91
CA PRO A 321 21.46 -4.66 0.13
C PRO A 321 20.48 -3.51 -0.13
N GLN A 322 20.27 -2.64 0.86
CA GLN A 322 19.37 -1.49 0.78
C GLN A 322 19.88 -0.40 -0.19
N GLU A 323 21.19 -0.22 -0.31
CA GLU A 323 21.79 0.73 -1.25
C GLU A 323 21.62 0.23 -2.69
N LEU A 324 21.87 -1.06 -2.95
CA LEU A 324 21.59 -1.68 -4.25
C LEU A 324 20.10 -1.60 -4.59
N TRP A 325 19.23 -1.86 -3.62
CA TRP A 325 17.79 -1.74 -3.79
C TRP A 325 17.40 -0.30 -4.15
N ALA A 326 17.89 0.70 -3.42
CA ALA A 326 17.59 2.11 -3.71
C ALA A 326 18.08 2.54 -5.11
N LEU A 327 19.32 2.18 -5.47
CA LEU A 327 19.87 2.43 -6.81
C LEU A 327 18.98 1.82 -7.90
N SER A 328 18.55 0.58 -7.70
CA SER A 328 17.69 -0.13 -8.65
C SER A 328 16.36 0.58 -8.89
N ARG A 329 15.80 1.21 -7.85
CA ARG A 329 14.52 1.93 -7.92
C ARG A 329 14.68 3.27 -8.64
N PHE A 330 15.78 3.99 -8.42
CA PHE A 330 16.10 5.19 -9.21
C PHE A 330 16.27 4.85 -10.69
N GLY A 331 16.96 3.73 -10.98
CA GLY A 331 17.24 3.25 -12.33
C GLY A 331 16.14 2.40 -12.96
N ALA A 332 15.00 2.19 -12.30
CA ALA A 332 13.97 1.27 -12.76
C ALA A 332 13.45 1.65 -14.16
N ARG A 333 13.07 0.64 -14.98
CA ARG A 333 12.51 0.87 -16.33
C ARG A 333 10.99 0.95 -16.36
N ASN A 334 10.34 0.51 -15.28
CA ASN A 334 8.90 0.62 -15.05
C ASN A 334 8.65 1.26 -13.68
N THR A 335 7.64 2.11 -13.62
CA THR A 335 7.12 2.70 -12.38
C THR A 335 6.06 1.81 -11.77
N ILE A 336 5.85 1.95 -10.46
CA ILE A 336 4.74 1.33 -9.74
C ILE A 336 3.50 2.24 -9.81
N TYR A 337 3.69 3.55 -9.65
CA TYR A 337 2.61 4.54 -9.58
C TYR A 337 2.96 5.89 -10.21
N GLY A 338 4.24 6.24 -10.32
CA GLY A 338 4.69 7.49 -10.94
C GLY A 338 4.57 7.45 -12.47
N PRO A 339 4.54 8.61 -13.13
CA PRO A 339 4.48 8.65 -14.59
C PRO A 339 5.84 8.31 -15.22
N LEU A 340 5.78 7.79 -16.45
CA LEU A 340 6.96 7.27 -17.16
C LEU A 340 7.98 8.37 -17.55
N ASP A 341 7.55 9.63 -17.63
CA ASP A 341 8.42 10.80 -17.89
C ASP A 341 9.39 11.10 -16.72
N ARG A 342 9.20 10.46 -15.56
CA ARG A 342 10.07 10.58 -14.37
C ARG A 342 11.16 9.52 -14.31
N LEU A 343 11.22 8.61 -15.27
CA LEU A 343 12.28 7.60 -15.33
C LEU A 343 13.60 8.25 -15.74
N VAL A 344 14.71 7.75 -15.20
CA VAL A 344 16.03 8.21 -15.66
C VAL A 344 16.29 7.76 -17.10
N PRO A 345 17.00 8.57 -17.91
CA PRO A 345 17.30 8.23 -19.30
C PRO A 345 17.93 6.84 -19.45
N SER A 346 17.64 6.14 -20.56
CA SER A 346 18.24 4.83 -20.85
C SER A 346 19.76 4.88 -20.86
N ALA A 347 20.36 5.93 -21.42
CA ALA A 347 21.81 6.14 -21.41
C ALA A 347 22.40 6.17 -19.98
N THR A 348 21.76 6.87 -19.05
CA THR A 348 22.20 6.91 -17.66
C THR A 348 22.09 5.55 -16.98
N ALA A 349 21.00 4.81 -17.23
CA ALA A 349 20.85 3.45 -16.70
C ALA A 349 21.94 2.50 -17.24
N VAL A 350 22.33 2.65 -18.51
CA VAL A 350 23.44 1.90 -19.12
C VAL A 350 24.76 2.20 -18.41
N GLU A 351 25.06 3.46 -18.14
CA GLU A 351 26.27 3.86 -17.41
C GLU A 351 26.31 3.23 -16.02
N TRP A 352 25.19 3.25 -15.29
CA TRP A 352 25.08 2.68 -13.95
C TRP A 352 25.23 1.16 -13.96
N LEU A 353 24.61 0.47 -14.92
CA LEU A 353 24.73 -0.97 -15.09
C LEU A 353 26.17 -1.40 -15.39
N ARG A 354 26.87 -0.67 -16.27
CA ARG A 354 28.29 -0.93 -16.55
C ARG A 354 29.15 -0.71 -15.32
N ALA A 355 28.96 0.40 -14.61
CA ALA A 355 29.67 0.67 -13.37
C ALA A 355 29.49 -0.46 -12.33
N LEU A 356 28.28 -1.02 -12.20
CA LEU A 356 28.03 -2.15 -11.30
C LEU A 356 28.71 -3.44 -11.74
N LEU A 357 28.76 -3.73 -13.05
CA LEU A 357 29.45 -4.90 -13.59
C LEU A 357 30.98 -4.77 -13.42
N ASP A 358 31.52 -3.56 -13.56
CA ASP A 358 32.95 -3.25 -13.43
C ASP A 358 33.47 -3.39 -11.99
N LEU A 359 32.61 -3.24 -10.98
CA LEU A 359 32.97 -3.41 -9.56
C LEU A 359 33.38 -4.85 -9.22
N ALA A 360 33.12 -5.82 -10.11
CA ALA A 360 33.57 -7.20 -10.02
C ALA A 360 33.27 -7.89 -8.67
N TRP A 361 32.16 -7.50 -8.03
CA TRP A 361 31.74 -8.10 -6.77
C TRP A 361 31.24 -9.53 -6.95
N GLU A 362 31.35 -10.32 -5.89
CA GLU A 362 30.70 -11.63 -5.84
C GLU A 362 29.20 -11.50 -6.08
N PRO A 363 28.62 -12.35 -6.95
CA PRO A 363 27.18 -12.34 -7.20
C PRO A 363 26.38 -12.50 -5.90
N SER A 364 25.35 -11.66 -5.74
CA SER A 364 24.38 -11.73 -4.64
C SER A 364 22.99 -11.47 -5.17
N ASP A 365 21.96 -11.95 -4.46
CA ASP A 365 20.56 -11.74 -4.85
C ASP A 365 20.21 -10.25 -4.95
N SER A 366 20.76 -9.41 -4.08
CA SER A 366 20.55 -7.96 -4.11
C SER A 366 21.16 -7.30 -5.34
N LEU A 367 22.37 -7.72 -5.73
CA LEU A 367 23.01 -7.22 -6.95
C LEU A 367 22.27 -7.70 -8.19
N ALA A 368 21.90 -8.98 -8.25
CA ALA A 368 21.11 -9.54 -9.35
C ALA A 368 19.76 -8.81 -9.48
N HIS A 369 19.04 -8.58 -8.37
CA HIS A 369 17.81 -7.81 -8.37
C HIS A 369 18.01 -6.39 -8.92
N ALA A 370 19.09 -5.71 -8.50
CA ALA A 370 19.37 -4.37 -8.98
C ALA A 370 19.60 -4.32 -10.49
N LEU A 371 20.39 -5.26 -11.02
CA LEU A 371 20.62 -5.41 -12.46
C LEU A 371 19.31 -5.68 -13.20
N ILE A 372 18.47 -6.60 -12.71
CA ILE A 372 17.19 -6.96 -13.33
C ILE A 372 16.25 -5.77 -13.43
N VAL A 373 16.06 -5.01 -12.34
CA VAL A 373 15.10 -3.89 -12.31
C VAL A 373 15.52 -2.77 -13.27
N MET A 374 16.83 -2.51 -13.39
CA MET A 374 17.38 -1.48 -14.28
C MET A 374 17.52 -1.95 -15.74
N ALA A 375 17.64 -3.25 -15.98
CA ALA A 375 17.74 -3.85 -17.31
C ALA A 375 16.42 -4.39 -17.87
N ARG A 376 15.33 -4.31 -17.11
CA ARG A 376 14.02 -4.87 -17.46
C ARG A 376 13.57 -4.38 -18.83
N TYR A 377 13.28 -5.32 -19.72
CA TYR A 377 12.69 -5.02 -21.02
C TYR A 377 11.25 -4.53 -20.87
N THR A 378 10.91 -3.45 -21.58
CA THR A 378 9.60 -2.80 -21.54
C THR A 378 8.90 -2.77 -22.89
N GLY A 379 9.62 -3.01 -23.99
CA GLY A 379 9.10 -2.88 -25.35
C GLY A 379 9.14 -1.45 -25.90
N ASP A 380 9.60 -0.49 -25.08
CA ASP A 380 9.74 0.91 -25.45
C ASP A 380 11.21 1.25 -25.64
N ARG A 381 11.56 1.57 -26.89
CA ARG A 381 12.95 1.87 -27.31
C ARG A 381 13.57 3.05 -26.54
N MET A 382 12.77 3.99 -26.04
CA MET A 382 13.29 5.15 -25.29
C MET A 382 13.68 4.78 -23.85
N ARG A 383 13.08 3.72 -23.30
CA ARG A 383 13.31 3.27 -21.92
C ARG A 383 14.26 2.09 -21.84
N ASP A 384 14.18 1.20 -22.82
CA ASP A 384 14.96 -0.02 -22.89
C ASP A 384 16.46 0.28 -23.07
N ILE A 385 17.29 -0.51 -22.37
CA ILE A 385 18.74 -0.50 -22.58
C ILE A 385 19.10 -1.29 -23.87
N PRO A 386 20.34 -1.19 -24.37
CA PRO A 386 20.80 -1.99 -25.50
C PRO A 386 20.70 -3.51 -25.25
N GLN A 387 20.42 -4.28 -26.32
CA GLN A 387 20.21 -5.73 -26.25
C GLN A 387 21.48 -6.48 -25.85
N ASP A 388 22.64 -6.06 -26.35
CA ASP A 388 23.96 -6.60 -26.01
C ASP A 388 24.24 -6.51 -24.51
N LEU A 389 23.93 -5.38 -23.87
CA LEU A 389 24.09 -5.23 -22.41
C LEU A 389 23.10 -6.12 -21.62
N ARG A 390 21.86 -6.32 -22.12
CA ARG A 390 20.94 -7.28 -21.49
C ARG A 390 21.48 -8.71 -21.56
N ASP A 391 22.01 -9.10 -22.72
CA ASP A 391 22.56 -10.43 -22.93
C ASP A 391 23.80 -10.67 -22.05
N GLU A 392 24.64 -9.64 -21.86
CA GLU A 392 25.76 -9.66 -20.91
C GLU A 392 25.28 -9.86 -19.46
N ILE A 393 24.30 -9.08 -19.02
CA ILE A 393 23.73 -9.19 -17.66
C ILE A 393 23.13 -10.59 -17.44
N VAL A 394 22.47 -11.15 -18.45
CA VAL A 394 21.92 -12.51 -18.42
C VAL A 394 23.04 -13.54 -18.31
N ALA A 395 24.09 -13.42 -19.12
CA ALA A 395 25.23 -14.32 -19.06
C ALA A 395 25.95 -14.23 -17.71
N TRP A 396 26.05 -13.02 -17.13
CA TRP A 396 26.58 -12.79 -15.79
C TRP A 396 25.72 -13.50 -14.74
N MET A 397 24.38 -13.38 -14.82
CA MET A 397 23.45 -14.05 -13.91
C MET A 397 23.41 -15.57 -14.08
N ALA A 398 23.47 -16.09 -15.31
CA ALA A 398 23.39 -17.52 -15.60
C ALA A 398 24.51 -18.32 -14.92
N LYS A 399 25.61 -17.67 -14.54
CA LYS A 399 26.69 -18.28 -13.77
C LYS A 399 26.30 -18.67 -12.34
N ARG A 400 25.16 -18.20 -11.77
CA ARG A 400 24.75 -18.47 -10.37
C ARG A 400 23.29 -18.13 -9.97
N ALA A 401 22.46 -17.51 -10.82
CA ALA A 401 21.10 -17.06 -10.48
C ALA A 401 20.01 -18.11 -10.75
N THR A 402 18.88 -18.01 -10.05
CA THR A 402 17.71 -18.86 -10.27
C THR A 402 17.05 -18.61 -11.63
N PRO A 403 16.50 -19.65 -12.32
CA PRO A 403 15.85 -19.50 -13.64
C PRO A 403 14.67 -18.52 -13.72
N SER A 404 14.10 -18.10 -12.58
CA SER A 404 13.05 -17.08 -12.49
C SER A 404 13.59 -15.66 -12.66
N ALA A 405 14.79 -15.38 -12.13
CA ALA A 405 15.48 -14.09 -12.23
C ALA A 405 15.90 -13.79 -13.69
N ILE A 406 16.39 -14.81 -14.39
CA ILE A 406 16.79 -14.73 -15.81
C ILE A 406 15.59 -14.38 -16.71
N ARG A 407 14.39 -14.94 -16.40
CA ARG A 407 13.17 -14.66 -17.15
C ARG A 407 12.72 -13.21 -17.05
N ALA A 408 12.96 -12.53 -15.92
CA ALA A 408 12.56 -11.14 -15.72
C ALA A 408 13.30 -10.14 -16.62
N CYS A 409 14.55 -10.43 -17.02
CA CYS A 409 15.32 -9.60 -17.97
C CYS A 409 14.80 -9.67 -19.40
N TYR A 410 14.16 -10.77 -19.78
CA TYR A 410 13.59 -10.99 -21.11
C TYR A 410 12.05 -10.94 -21.14
N TRP A 411 11.37 -10.72 -20.01
CA TRP A 411 9.92 -10.95 -19.98
C TRP A 411 9.16 -9.94 -20.85
N ILE A 412 8.68 -10.49 -21.96
CA ILE A 412 7.67 -10.03 -22.89
C ILE A 412 6.29 -10.21 -22.22
N PRO A 413 5.42 -9.19 -22.10
CA PRO A 413 3.99 -9.44 -22.03
C PRO A 413 3.57 -10.04 -23.38
N THR A 414 3.26 -11.33 -23.39
CA THR A 414 2.99 -12.17 -24.56
C THR A 414 1.98 -11.58 -25.54
N VAL A 415 2.42 -10.92 -26.63
CA VAL A 415 1.75 -10.96 -27.94
C VAL A 415 2.84 -10.84 -29.02
N LEU A 416 3.40 -11.96 -29.47
CA LEU A 416 3.77 -12.22 -30.87
C LEU A 416 4.41 -13.60 -31.00
N LYS A 417 3.79 -14.42 -31.85
CA LYS A 417 4.14 -15.80 -32.27
C LYS A 417 3.70 -16.94 -31.35
N ALA A 418 2.39 -17.05 -31.17
CA ALA A 418 1.75 -18.35 -31.31
C ALA A 418 1.98 -18.84 -32.76
N ARG A 419 3.01 -19.66 -32.98
CA ARG A 419 2.93 -20.63 -34.08
C ARG A 419 1.92 -21.67 -33.62
N LYS A 420 0.85 -21.82 -34.42
CA LYS A 420 -0.09 -22.94 -34.49
C LYS A 420 0.29 -24.13 -33.59
N ASN A 421 -0.44 -24.32 -32.50
CA ASN A 421 -1.22 -25.54 -32.23
C ASN A 421 -1.93 -25.43 -30.88
N GLU A 422 -3.26 -25.55 -30.95
CA GLU A 422 -4.21 -26.15 -30.01
C GLU A 422 -3.76 -26.37 -28.56
N THR A 423 -4.30 -25.57 -27.64
CA THR A 423 -5.27 -25.99 -26.59
C THR A 423 -5.40 -24.86 -25.55
N GLY A 424 -6.64 -24.48 -25.26
CA GLY A 424 -6.95 -23.31 -24.45
C GLY A 424 -6.68 -23.52 -22.96
N CYS A 425 -5.85 -22.66 -22.38
CA CYS A 425 -5.83 -22.41 -20.94
C CYS A 425 -5.29 -20.99 -20.70
N SER A 426 -6.17 -20.06 -20.32
CA SER A 426 -5.82 -18.68 -20.00
C SER A 426 -5.22 -18.59 -18.60
N VAL A 427 -3.97 -18.14 -18.49
CA VAL A 427 -3.32 -17.89 -17.19
C VAL A 427 -3.39 -16.40 -16.84
N ASN A 428 -3.89 -16.13 -15.64
CA ASN A 428 -4.30 -14.85 -15.05
C ASN A 428 -3.07 -13.97 -14.68
N PRO A 429 -3.04 -12.65 -14.98
CA PRO A 429 -1.92 -11.78 -14.63
C PRO A 429 -2.02 -11.27 -13.19
N CYS A 430 -1.58 -12.09 -12.23
CA CYS A 430 -1.58 -11.74 -10.81
C CYS A 430 -0.18 -11.93 -10.20
N GLN A 431 0.78 -11.05 -10.56
CA GLN A 431 2.14 -11.03 -9.96
C GLN A 431 2.73 -9.62 -9.76
N GLN A 432 1.93 -8.54 -9.84
CA GLN A 432 2.40 -7.20 -9.49
C GLN A 432 2.22 -6.85 -8.00
N ALA A 433 1.35 -7.55 -7.26
CA ALA A 433 1.10 -7.29 -5.84
C ALA A 433 2.17 -7.87 -4.89
N SER A 434 2.97 -8.84 -5.34
CA SER A 434 3.91 -9.57 -4.47
C SER A 434 5.18 -8.79 -4.10
N LEU A 435 5.40 -7.60 -4.67
CA LEU A 435 6.55 -6.75 -4.33
C LEU A 435 6.37 -5.95 -3.03
N TRP A 436 5.14 -5.84 -2.51
CA TRP A 436 4.87 -5.18 -1.23
C TRP A 436 4.98 -6.09 -0.01
N LEU A 437 4.90 -7.42 -0.20
CA LEU A 437 4.79 -8.40 0.90
C LEU A 437 6.12 -9.01 1.35
N LEU A 438 7.25 -8.66 0.71
CA LEU A 438 8.55 -9.29 1.00
C LEU A 438 9.46 -8.50 1.95
N ASN A 439 9.05 -7.33 2.47
CA ASN A 439 9.93 -6.49 3.31
C ASN A 439 9.19 -5.75 4.44
N ASP A 440 8.20 -6.39 5.05
CA ASP A 440 7.62 -5.91 6.32
C ASP A 440 8.26 -6.61 7.53
#